data_AF-A0A3A9VIR8-F1
#
_entry.id   AF-A0A3A9VIR8-F1
#
_cell.length_a   1.000
_cell.length_b   1.000
_cell.length_c   1.000
_cell.angle_alpha   90.00
_cell.angle_beta   90.00
_cell.angle_gamma   90.00
#
_symmetry.space_group_name_H-M   'P 1'
#
loop_
_entity.id
_entity.type
_entity.pdbx_description
1 polymer ?
#
loop_
_entity_poly.entity_id
_entity_poly.type
_entity_poly.pdbx_seq_one_letter_code
_entity_poly.pdbx_strand_id
1 'polypeptide(L)'
;MLKYILKIILILIVFSCKAQDQTVKKDTLFFELQKDYIIKGEHFSNENKYFIKDGAKNNGEVLFFKQQNIKYQIPVSKNRIKSLKEYIRSNSKIYNNGNISCYYALNEFENHAIFFVDMKNLNNPAFIEVAVASEIE
;
A
#
# COMPACT_ATOMS: atom_id res chain seq x y z
N MET A 1 -20.12 28.19 -42.97
CA MET A 1 -19.26 27.04 -42.58
C MET A 1 -18.35 27.31 -41.40
N LEU A 2 -17.53 28.37 -41.41
CA LEU A 2 -16.54 28.66 -40.34
C LEU A 2 -17.13 28.69 -38.91
N LYS A 3 -18.34 29.23 -38.74
CA LYS A 3 -19.05 29.29 -37.44
C LYS A 3 -19.41 27.90 -36.86
N TYR A 4 -19.61 26.90 -37.70
CA TYR A 4 -19.93 25.53 -37.27
C TYR A 4 -18.67 24.77 -36.89
N ILE A 5 -17.58 24.98 -37.64
CA ILE A 5 -16.25 24.42 -37.32
C ILE A 5 -15.81 24.91 -35.94
N LEU A 6 -16.00 26.20 -35.64
CA LEU A 6 -15.65 26.77 -34.34
C LEU A 6 -16.45 26.15 -33.17
N LYS A 7 -17.75 25.89 -33.38
CA LYS A 7 -18.61 25.23 -32.38
C LYS A 7 -18.21 23.78 -32.14
N ILE A 8 -17.83 23.05 -33.19
CA ILE A 8 -17.36 21.67 -33.09
C ILE A 8 -16.05 21.60 -32.30
N ILE A 9 -15.11 22.51 -32.57
CA ILE A 9 -13.85 22.61 -31.82
C ILE A 9 -14.12 22.92 -30.34
N LEU A 10 -15.05 23.84 -30.05
CA LEU A 10 -15.40 24.19 -28.66
C LEU A 10 -15.99 23.00 -27.89
N ILE A 11 -16.85 22.21 -28.55
CA ILE A 11 -17.44 21.00 -27.95
C ILE A 11 -16.35 19.95 -27.69
N LEU A 12 -15.43 19.72 -28.63
CA LEU A 12 -14.32 18.77 -28.48
C LEU A 12 -13.38 19.14 -27.32
N ILE A 13 -13.08 20.44 -27.12
CA ILE A 13 -12.24 20.89 -26.00
C ILE A 13 -12.92 20.63 -24.64
N VAL A 14 -14.23 20.83 -24.55
CA VAL A 14 -14.99 20.55 -23.30
C VAL A 14 -15.03 19.05 -22.98
N PHE A 15 -15.05 18.18 -23.99
CA PHE A 15 -14.97 16.73 -23.78
C PHE A 15 -13.56 16.25 -23.40
N SER A 16 -12.51 16.84 -23.97
CA SER A 16 -11.11 16.47 -23.63
C SER A 16 -10.72 16.84 -22.18
N CYS A 17 -11.33 17.86 -21.58
CA CYS A 17 -11.07 18.23 -20.19
C CYS A 17 -11.66 17.27 -19.14
N LYS A 18 -12.46 16.27 -19.53
CA LYS A 18 -13.01 15.26 -18.61
C LYS A 18 -12.24 13.94 -18.59
N ALA A 19 -11.12 13.83 -19.31
CA ALA A 19 -10.15 12.76 -19.10
C ALA A 19 -9.32 13.03 -17.83
N GLN A 20 -9.99 13.26 -16.71
CA GLN A 20 -9.36 13.38 -15.41
C GLN A 20 -9.24 11.96 -14.86
N ASP A 21 -8.04 11.41 -15.01
CA ASP A 21 -7.40 10.40 -14.17
C ASP A 21 -8.37 9.38 -13.52
N GLN A 22 -8.65 8.28 -14.23
CA GLN A 22 -9.38 7.12 -13.69
C GLN A 22 -8.49 6.27 -12.77
N THR A 23 -7.58 6.88 -12.01
CA THR A 23 -7.03 6.21 -10.84
C THR A 23 -8.17 6.11 -9.82
N VAL A 24 -8.85 4.95 -9.82
CA VAL A 24 -9.72 4.55 -8.71
C VAL A 24 -8.96 4.87 -7.44
N LYS A 25 -9.51 5.80 -6.63
CA LYS A 25 -8.82 6.31 -5.46
C LYS A 25 -8.65 5.15 -4.49
N LYS A 26 -7.46 4.52 -4.52
CA LYS A 26 -7.15 3.40 -3.63
C LYS A 26 -7.34 3.88 -2.20
N ASP A 27 -8.14 3.15 -1.42
CA ASP A 27 -8.29 3.44 -0.02
C ASP A 27 -6.91 3.38 0.64
N THR A 28 -6.62 4.34 1.51
CA THR A 28 -5.29 4.47 2.13
C THR A 28 -5.28 3.82 3.51
N LEU A 29 -4.40 2.84 3.69
CA LEU A 29 -4.17 2.13 4.94
C LEU A 29 -2.89 2.63 5.59
N PHE A 30 -2.97 2.97 6.87
CA PHE A 30 -1.85 3.39 7.69
C PHE A 30 -1.61 2.33 8.75
N PHE A 31 -0.42 1.74 8.75
CA PHE A 31 -0.01 0.77 9.75
C PHE A 31 1.18 1.28 10.53
N GLU A 32 1.19 1.06 11.83
CA GLU A 32 2.38 1.30 12.63
C GLU A 32 3.51 0.37 12.17
N LEU A 33 4.75 0.89 12.10
CA LEU A 33 5.94 0.09 11.85
C LEU A 33 6.33 -0.73 13.10
N GLN A 34 5.55 -1.79 13.35
CA GLN A 34 5.71 -2.70 14.49
C GLN A 34 6.95 -3.58 14.31
N LYS A 35 8.08 -3.19 14.92
CA LYS A 35 9.39 -3.88 14.74
C LYS A 35 9.39 -5.36 15.17
N ASP A 36 8.47 -5.77 16.04
CA ASP A 36 8.31 -7.16 16.48
C ASP A 36 7.59 -8.03 15.45
N TYR A 37 6.95 -7.41 14.45
CA TYR A 37 6.13 -8.05 13.43
C TYR A 37 6.59 -7.78 11.99
N ILE A 38 7.09 -6.58 11.71
CA ILE A 38 7.60 -6.13 10.41
C ILE A 38 9.12 -6.09 10.47
N ILE A 39 9.77 -6.95 9.69
CA ILE A 39 11.22 -7.10 9.63
C ILE A 39 11.73 -6.42 8.36
N LYS A 40 12.63 -5.45 8.49
CA LYS A 40 13.29 -4.84 7.34
C LYS A 40 14.36 -5.79 6.81
N GLY A 41 14.43 -5.95 5.48
CA GLY A 41 15.30 -6.87 4.74
C GLY A 41 16.80 -6.54 4.77
N GLU A 42 17.33 -6.02 5.88
CA GLU A 42 18.74 -5.65 6.04
C GLU A 42 19.67 -6.87 5.91
N HIS A 43 19.16 -8.09 6.15
CA HIS A 43 19.91 -9.34 6.02
C HIS A 43 19.84 -10.02 4.64
N PHE A 44 19.02 -9.52 3.70
CA PHE A 44 18.76 -10.18 2.41
C PHE A 44 19.20 -9.35 1.20
N SER A 45 20.21 -8.48 1.36
CA SER A 45 20.74 -7.59 0.30
C SER A 45 19.73 -6.62 -0.34
N ASN A 46 18.57 -6.43 0.29
CA ASN A 46 17.47 -5.60 -0.23
C ASN A 46 16.94 -4.67 0.88
N GLU A 47 17.65 -3.55 1.10
CA GLU A 47 17.35 -2.55 2.15
C GLU A 47 15.96 -1.90 2.03
N ASN A 48 15.26 -2.13 0.92
CA ASN A 48 13.95 -1.57 0.62
C ASN A 48 12.79 -2.59 0.69
N LYS A 49 13.03 -3.80 1.24
CA LYS A 49 11.98 -4.81 1.47
C LYS A 49 11.61 -4.89 2.96
N TYR A 50 10.32 -5.06 3.24
CA TYR A 50 9.77 -5.30 4.56
C TYR A 50 9.01 -6.63 4.55
N PHE A 51 9.36 -7.52 5.45
CA PHE A 51 8.80 -8.86 5.58
C PHE A 51 7.90 -8.95 6.81
N ILE A 52 6.86 -9.77 6.72
CA ILE A 52 6.00 -10.07 7.86
C ILE A 52 6.56 -11.30 8.57
N LYS A 53 6.76 -11.23 9.88
CA LYS A 53 7.34 -12.32 10.68
C LYS A 53 6.53 -13.62 10.61
N ASP A 54 5.21 -13.53 10.53
CA ASP A 54 4.30 -14.68 10.36
C ASP A 54 4.26 -15.22 8.91
N GLY A 55 4.95 -14.55 7.96
CA GLY A 55 4.87 -14.83 6.52
C GLY A 55 5.75 -15.98 6.01
N ALA A 56 6.39 -16.77 6.88
CA ALA A 56 7.50 -17.66 6.50
C ALA A 56 7.15 -19.16 6.38
N LYS A 57 5.91 -19.55 6.05
CA LYS A 57 5.51 -20.98 6.05
C LYS A 57 4.65 -21.48 4.88
N ASN A 58 4.47 -20.70 3.82
CA ASN A 58 3.61 -21.14 2.70
C ASN A 58 4.42 -21.56 1.50
N ASN A 59 4.43 -22.86 1.18
CA ASN A 59 4.67 -23.45 -0.15
C ASN A 59 5.73 -22.79 -1.07
N GLY A 60 6.80 -22.19 -0.54
CA GLY A 60 7.82 -21.45 -1.31
C GLY A 60 7.43 -20.01 -1.72
N GLU A 61 6.29 -19.49 -1.29
CA GLU A 61 5.87 -18.11 -1.57
C GLU A 61 6.18 -17.17 -0.41
N VAL A 62 6.88 -16.07 -0.71
CA VAL A 62 7.21 -15.04 0.28
C VAL A 62 6.46 -13.75 -0.04
N LEU A 63 5.56 -13.34 0.86
CA LEU A 63 4.90 -12.04 0.79
C LEU A 63 5.78 -10.97 1.46
N PHE A 64 6.04 -9.88 0.76
CA PHE A 64 6.78 -8.74 1.30
C PHE A 64 6.22 -7.42 0.79
N PHE A 65 6.64 -6.34 1.41
CA PHE A 65 6.33 -4.98 0.98
C PHE A 65 7.61 -4.29 0.52
N LYS A 66 7.58 -3.71 -0.68
CA LYS A 66 8.67 -2.92 -1.22
C LYS A 66 8.44 -1.44 -0.96
N GLN A 67 9.42 -0.78 -0.36
CA GLN A 67 9.44 0.66 -0.20
C GLN A 67 9.37 1.35 -1.55
N GLN A 68 8.44 2.29 -1.69
CA GLN A 68 8.31 3.14 -2.86
C GLN A 68 8.83 4.54 -2.58
N ASN A 69 8.42 5.12 -1.45
CA ASN A 69 8.74 6.50 -1.10
C ASN A 69 8.69 6.71 0.42
N ILE A 70 9.27 7.81 0.90
CA ILE A 70 9.16 8.26 2.28
C ILE A 70 8.63 9.69 2.30
N LYS A 71 7.57 9.93 3.05
CA LYS A 71 6.91 11.23 3.21
C LYS A 71 6.95 11.62 4.69
N TYR A 72 7.12 12.91 4.98
CA TYR A 72 7.24 13.43 6.35
C TYR A 72 6.09 14.36 6.76
N GLN A 73 5.13 14.60 5.86
CA GLN A 73 4.04 15.56 6.09
C GLN A 73 2.72 15.00 5.55
N ILE A 74 2.24 13.91 6.16
CA ILE A 74 0.88 13.41 5.91
C ILE A 74 0.00 13.79 7.09
N PRO A 75 -1.06 14.61 6.90
CA PRO A 75 -2.01 14.94 7.95
C PRO A 75 -2.90 13.72 8.22
N VAL A 76 -2.39 12.79 9.05
CA VAL A 76 -3.16 11.63 9.52
C VAL A 76 -3.36 11.72 11.03
N SER A 77 -4.58 11.44 11.48
CA SER A 77 -4.87 11.30 12.90
C SER A 77 -4.34 9.96 13.42
N LYS A 78 -3.81 9.93 14.64
CA LYS A 78 -3.26 8.71 15.27
C LYS A 78 -4.27 7.56 15.31
N ASN A 79 -5.56 7.84 15.45
CA ASN A 79 -6.62 6.82 15.46
C ASN A 79 -6.83 6.10 14.11
N ARG A 80 -6.26 6.62 13.02
CA ARG A 80 -6.28 5.97 11.70
C ARG A 80 -5.10 5.02 11.49
N ILE A 81 -4.09 5.09 12.34
CA ILE A 81 -2.93 4.20 12.31
C ILE A 81 -3.32 2.92 13.05
N LYS A 82 -3.26 1.78 12.35
CA LYS A 82 -3.66 0.47 12.88
C LYS A 82 -2.44 -0.43 13.10
N SER A 83 -2.61 -1.51 13.85
CA SER A 83 -1.65 -2.61 13.85
C SER A 83 -1.82 -3.46 12.59
N LEU A 84 -0.74 -3.67 11.83
CA LEU A 84 -0.75 -4.60 10.68
C LEU A 84 -1.05 -6.04 11.15
N LYS A 85 -0.49 -6.42 12.29
CA LYS A 85 -0.69 -7.74 12.90
C LYS A 85 -2.15 -8.01 13.22
N GLU A 86 -2.82 -7.06 13.88
CA GLU A 86 -4.25 -7.19 14.19
C GLU A 86 -5.08 -7.19 12.91
N TYR A 87 -4.77 -6.32 11.95
CA TYR A 87 -5.46 -6.26 10.65
C TYR A 87 -5.45 -7.63 9.95
N ILE A 88 -4.26 -8.20 9.76
CA ILE A 88 -4.07 -9.51 9.13
C ILE A 88 -4.77 -10.61 9.92
N ARG A 89 -4.56 -10.68 11.23
CA ARG A 89 -5.10 -11.76 12.08
C ARG A 89 -6.62 -11.68 12.27
N SER A 90 -7.21 -10.50 12.14
CA SER A 90 -8.67 -10.32 12.20
C SER A 90 -9.39 -10.82 10.94
N ASN A 91 -8.67 -10.97 9.83
CA ASN A 91 -9.22 -11.43 8.56
C ASN A 91 -8.92 -12.92 8.36
N SER A 92 -9.91 -13.78 8.62
CA SER A 92 -9.78 -15.24 8.52
C SER A 92 -9.44 -15.78 7.13
N LYS A 93 -9.65 -14.98 6.07
CA LYS A 93 -9.21 -15.33 4.71
C LYS A 93 -7.71 -15.12 4.54
N ILE A 94 -7.18 -14.05 5.14
CA ILE A 94 -5.76 -13.73 5.09
C ILE A 94 -4.98 -14.59 6.07
N TYR A 95 -5.48 -14.77 7.29
CA TYR A 95 -4.81 -15.51 8.35
C TYR A 95 -5.67 -16.67 8.84
N ASN A 96 -5.20 -17.90 8.59
CA ASN A 96 -5.89 -19.11 9.01
C ASN A 96 -4.89 -20.14 9.56
N ASN A 97 -5.25 -20.80 10.66
CA ASN A 97 -4.45 -21.85 11.30
C ASN A 97 -2.96 -21.49 11.51
N GLY A 98 -2.69 -20.22 11.85
CA GLY A 98 -1.32 -19.76 12.09
C GLY A 98 -0.51 -19.38 10.84
N ASN A 99 -1.13 -19.39 9.65
CA ASN A 99 -0.47 -19.10 8.38
C ASN A 99 -1.14 -17.93 7.65
N ILE A 100 -0.33 -17.13 6.95
CA ILE A 100 -0.80 -16.06 6.06
C ILE A 100 -0.98 -16.59 4.65
N SER A 101 -2.19 -16.56 4.09
CA SER A 101 -2.42 -16.80 2.67
C SER A 101 -1.89 -15.65 1.82
N CYS A 102 -0.81 -15.89 1.08
CA CYS A 102 -0.19 -14.90 0.19
C CYS A 102 -1.19 -14.39 -0.87
N TYR A 103 -2.00 -15.29 -1.45
CA TYR A 103 -3.04 -14.94 -2.42
C TYR A 103 -4.06 -13.92 -1.87
N TYR A 104 -4.68 -14.22 -0.72
CA TYR A 104 -5.69 -13.30 -0.14
C TYR A 104 -5.06 -12.02 0.38
N ALA A 105 -3.85 -12.09 0.94
CA ALA A 105 -3.11 -10.92 1.38
C ALA A 105 -2.76 -9.99 0.20
N LEU A 106 -2.25 -10.54 -0.90
CA LEU A 106 -1.90 -9.80 -2.10
C LEU A 106 -3.13 -9.07 -2.65
N ASN A 107 -4.23 -9.80 -2.85
CA ASN A 107 -5.48 -9.21 -3.34
C ASN A 107 -6.04 -8.13 -2.41
N GLU A 108 -5.95 -8.30 -1.09
CA GLU A 108 -6.34 -7.27 -0.13
C GLU A 108 -5.48 -6.01 -0.30
N PHE A 109 -4.15 -6.17 -0.32
CA PHE A 109 -3.21 -5.06 -0.26
C PHE A 109 -3.00 -4.33 -1.60
N GLU A 110 -3.14 -5.00 -2.75
CA GLU A 110 -3.01 -4.39 -4.08
C GLU A 110 -4.06 -3.31 -4.35
N ASN A 111 -5.23 -3.43 -3.71
CA ASN A 111 -6.33 -2.48 -3.85
C ASN A 111 -6.19 -1.23 -2.97
N HIS A 112 -5.14 -1.17 -2.14
CA HIS A 112 -4.92 -0.09 -1.19
C HIS A 112 -3.61 0.65 -1.43
N ALA A 113 -3.56 1.92 -1.03
CA ALA A 113 -2.30 2.63 -0.82
C ALA A 113 -1.84 2.38 0.61
N ILE A 114 -0.64 1.84 0.81
CA ILE A 114 -0.20 1.37 2.13
C ILE A 114 0.96 2.23 2.62
N PHE A 115 0.83 2.69 3.86
CA PHE A 115 1.89 3.41 4.55
C PHE A 115 2.26 2.70 5.85
N PHE A 116 3.56 2.42 6.00
CA PHE A 116 4.13 2.11 7.31
C PHE A 116 4.55 3.40 8.00
N VAL A 117 4.13 3.58 9.24
CA VAL A 117 4.34 4.79 10.02
C VAL A 117 5.38 4.51 11.09
N ASP A 118 6.58 5.08 10.93
CA ASP A 118 7.61 5.05 11.97
C ASP A 118 7.29 6.13 13.03
N MET A 119 6.73 5.67 14.15
CA MET A 119 6.30 6.51 15.26
C MET A 119 7.43 6.88 16.24
N LYS A 120 8.71 6.59 15.94
CA LYS A 120 9.85 6.97 16.79
C LYS A 120 9.87 8.46 17.13
N ASN A 121 9.51 9.32 16.19
CA ASN A 121 9.35 10.76 16.42
C ASN A 121 7.86 11.11 16.34
N LEU A 122 7.19 11.20 17.48
CA LEU A 122 5.75 11.48 17.56
C LEU A 122 5.35 12.84 16.98
N ASN A 123 6.29 13.79 16.91
CA ASN A 123 6.05 15.13 16.37
C ASN A 123 6.27 15.19 14.86
N ASN A 124 7.05 14.25 14.31
CA ASN A 124 7.36 14.16 12.89
C ASN A 124 7.51 12.70 12.47
N PRO A 125 6.42 11.92 12.43
CA PRO A 125 6.48 10.51 12.07
C PRO A 125 6.85 10.37 10.59
N ALA A 126 7.67 9.36 10.26
CA ALA A 126 7.99 9.05 8.88
C ALA A 126 6.91 8.12 8.30
N PHE A 127 6.38 8.50 7.14
CA PHE A 127 5.38 7.72 6.41
C PHE A 127 6.06 7.04 5.22
N ILE A 128 6.30 5.74 5.36
CA ILE A 128 6.97 4.92 4.37
C ILE A 128 5.88 4.33 3.48
N GLU A 129 5.76 4.84 2.26
CA GLU A 129 4.86 4.28 1.25
C GLU A 129 5.43 2.95 0.77
N VAL A 130 4.60 1.92 0.80
CA VAL A 130 4.99 0.57 0.39
C VAL A 130 3.99 -0.02 -0.58
N ALA A 131 4.48 -0.88 -1.47
CA ALA A 131 3.67 -1.71 -2.34
C ALA A 131 3.87 -3.18 -1.97
N VAL A 132 2.79 -3.95 -1.92
CA VAL A 132 2.87 -5.39 -1.72
C VAL A 132 3.51 -6.04 -2.96
N ALA A 133 4.30 -7.08 -2.74
CA ALA A 133 4.92 -7.90 -3.77
C ALA A 133 5.04 -9.35 -3.27
N SER A 134 5.15 -10.29 -4.20
CA SER A 134 5.42 -11.69 -3.91
C SER A 134 6.55 -12.22 -4.81
N GLU A 135 7.32 -13.15 -4.26
CA GLU A 135 8.31 -13.93 -4.99
C GLU A 135 8.02 -15.43 -4.73
N ILE A 136 8.26 -16.26 -5.74
CA ILE A 136 8.24 -17.72 -5.65
C ILE A 136 9.71 -18.14 -5.55
N GLU A 137 10.09 -18.82 -4.47
CA GLU A 137 11.40 -19.47 -4.31
C GLU A 137 11.44 -20.86 -4.95
#